data_AF-A0A958AZA9-F1
#
_entry.id   AF-A0A958AZA9-F1
#
_cell.length_a   1.000
_cell.length_b   1.000
_cell.length_c   1.000
_cell.angle_alpha   90.00
_cell.angle_beta   90.00
_cell.angle_gamma   90.00
#
_symmetry.space_group_name_H-M   'P 1'
#
loop_
_entity.id
_entity.type
_entity.pdbx_description
1 polymer ?
#
loop_
_entity_poly.entity_id
_entity_poly.type
_entity_poly.pdbx_seq_one_letter_code
_entity_poly.pdbx_strand_id
1 'polypeptide(L)'
;TCELVKSAIVADDEAGTVTFNLALPWGPFLATISATWGSILDQEWTVEQGGWDGDCATWQNWYAPGAENSELSPIINGTGPYMLDHWTPGEELVLTAYEGYWRTEETPKWEGGPYGPAALKTVIYSVVDEWGTRFSMMQAGDAEYSTVNPEQEVQIDPLVGEICDAQTGECQPN
;
A
#
# COMPACT_ATOMS: atom_id res chain seq x y z
N THR A 1 16.26 -17.02 15.85
CA THR A 1 16.70 -15.90 16.69
C THR A 1 16.85 -14.67 15.80
N CYS A 2 16.88 -13.46 16.35
CA CYS A 2 17.11 -12.25 15.55
C CYS A 2 18.39 -12.35 14.69
N GLU A 3 19.49 -12.86 15.26
CA GLU A 3 20.75 -13.08 14.53
C GLU A 3 20.61 -14.00 13.32
N LEU A 4 19.83 -15.08 13.45
CA LEU A 4 19.58 -15.99 12.31
C LEU A 4 18.88 -15.25 11.16
N VAL A 5 17.90 -14.38 11.47
CA VAL A 5 17.19 -13.59 10.45
C VAL A 5 18.13 -12.59 9.79
N LYS A 6 18.91 -11.84 10.58
CA LYS A 6 19.89 -10.88 10.05
C LYS A 6 20.95 -11.53 9.16
N SER A 7 21.45 -12.71 9.56
CA SER A 7 22.42 -13.44 8.74
C SER A 7 21.83 -14.04 7.46
N ALA A 8 20.51 -14.22 7.42
CA ALA A 8 19.82 -14.81 6.27
C ALA A 8 19.52 -13.79 5.18
N ILE A 9 19.38 -12.51 5.52
CA ILE A 9 19.06 -11.43 4.58
C ILE A 9 20.27 -10.50 4.47
N VAL A 10 21.00 -10.59 3.35
CA VAL A 10 22.27 -9.89 3.15
C VAL A 10 22.14 -8.91 2.01
N ALA A 11 22.34 -7.63 2.31
CA ALA A 11 22.45 -6.58 1.29
C ALA A 11 23.89 -6.46 0.79
N ASP A 12 24.03 -6.18 -0.50
CA ASP A 12 25.28 -5.81 -1.17
C ASP A 12 25.04 -4.50 -1.93
N ASP A 13 25.51 -3.40 -1.35
CA ASP A 13 25.28 -2.05 -1.86
C ASP A 13 26.04 -1.79 -3.17
N GLU A 14 27.22 -2.41 -3.35
CA GLU A 14 28.02 -2.25 -4.57
C GLU A 14 27.35 -2.97 -5.74
N ALA A 15 26.81 -4.17 -5.50
CA ALA A 15 26.05 -4.91 -6.50
C ALA A 15 24.60 -4.44 -6.65
N GLY A 16 24.06 -3.69 -5.68
CA GLY A 16 22.65 -3.29 -5.63
C GLY A 16 21.71 -4.48 -5.44
N THR A 17 22.10 -5.47 -4.62
CA THR A 17 21.33 -6.71 -4.43
C THR A 17 20.98 -6.97 -2.98
N VAL A 18 19.87 -7.69 -2.75
CA VAL A 18 19.50 -8.26 -1.45
C VAL A 18 19.32 -9.76 -1.62
N THR A 19 20.11 -10.54 -0.90
CA THR A 19 20.09 -12.01 -0.94
C THR A 19 19.31 -12.57 0.25
N PHE A 20 18.31 -13.41 -0.03
CA PHE A 20 17.52 -14.12 0.98
C PHE A 20 17.90 -15.60 1.03
N ASN A 21 18.54 -16.02 2.13
CA ASN A 21 18.89 -17.41 2.41
C ASN A 21 17.79 -18.07 3.24
N LEU A 22 16.81 -18.67 2.56
CA LEU A 22 15.66 -19.30 3.22
C LEU A 22 16.08 -20.55 3.98
N ALA A 23 15.48 -20.78 5.16
CA ALA A 23 15.75 -21.97 5.98
C ALA A 23 15.38 -23.29 5.28
N LEU A 24 14.42 -23.23 4.36
CA LEU A 24 13.96 -24.32 3.52
C LEU A 24 13.40 -23.76 2.20
N PRO A 25 13.37 -24.55 1.12
CA PRO A 25 12.74 -24.14 -0.13
C PRO A 25 11.28 -23.71 0.09
N TRP A 26 10.92 -22.51 -0.38
CA TRP A 26 9.59 -21.95 -0.23
C TRP A 26 9.10 -21.37 -1.56
N GLY A 27 8.30 -22.13 -2.30
CA GLY A 27 7.77 -21.73 -3.61
C GLY A 27 7.01 -20.40 -3.59
N PRO A 28 6.15 -20.12 -2.58
CA PRO A 28 5.40 -18.86 -2.49
C PRO A 28 6.22 -17.63 -2.06
N PHE A 29 7.55 -17.70 -1.98
CA PHE A 29 8.37 -16.63 -1.40
C PHE A 29 8.11 -15.25 -2.02
N LEU A 30 8.16 -15.14 -3.35
CA LEU A 30 7.98 -13.87 -4.05
C LEU A 30 6.60 -13.25 -3.79
N ALA A 31 5.54 -14.07 -3.82
CA ALA A 31 4.19 -13.62 -3.51
C ALA A 31 4.03 -13.22 -2.03
N THR A 32 4.81 -13.84 -1.14
CA THR A 32 4.79 -13.54 0.29
C THR A 32 5.40 -12.16 0.55
N ILE A 33 6.54 -11.83 -0.07
CA ILE A 33 7.23 -10.55 0.17
C ILE A 33 6.63 -9.37 -0.60
N SER A 34 5.75 -9.61 -1.58
CA SER A 34 5.09 -8.55 -2.36
C SER A 34 3.88 -7.92 -1.67
N ALA A 35 3.46 -8.45 -0.52
CA ALA A 35 2.38 -7.89 0.28
C ALA A 35 2.88 -6.77 1.21
N THR A 36 1.95 -6.08 1.89
CA THR A 36 2.23 -4.90 2.72
C THR A 36 3.16 -5.18 3.91
N TRP A 37 3.17 -6.41 4.46
CA TRP A 37 4.12 -6.80 5.51
C TRP A 37 5.56 -6.97 5.00
N GLY A 38 5.78 -7.00 3.69
CA GLY A 38 7.09 -6.98 3.05
C GLY A 38 7.58 -5.57 2.70
N SER A 39 6.83 -4.53 3.06
CA SER A 39 7.23 -3.14 2.82
C SER A 39 8.52 -2.79 3.56
N ILE A 40 9.34 -1.96 2.92
CA ILE A 40 10.63 -1.52 3.44
C ILE A 40 10.45 -0.24 4.25
N LEU A 41 11.16 -0.15 5.36
CA LEU A 41 11.25 1.03 6.21
C LEU A 41 12.70 1.49 6.30
N ASP A 42 12.89 2.80 6.38
CA ASP A 42 14.19 3.38 6.70
C ASP A 42 14.52 3.17 8.18
N GLN A 43 15.70 2.63 8.47
CA GLN A 43 16.08 2.27 9.84
C GLN A 43 16.33 3.49 10.72
N GLU A 44 16.98 4.54 10.19
CA GLU A 44 17.28 5.76 10.95
C GLU A 44 15.99 6.43 11.38
N TRP A 45 15.08 6.66 10.42
CA TRP A 45 13.76 7.21 10.70
C TRP A 45 12.97 6.33 11.66
N THR A 46 12.97 5.00 11.48
CA THR A 46 12.27 4.08 12.39
C THR A 46 12.71 4.27 13.84
N VAL A 47 14.02 4.43 14.08
CA VAL A 47 14.58 4.69 15.41
C VAL A 47 14.21 6.07 15.93
N GLU A 48 14.24 7.10 15.09
CA GLU A 48 13.83 8.46 15.47
C GLU A 48 12.38 8.54 15.93
N GLN A 49 11.50 7.73 15.33
CA GLN A 49 10.10 7.61 15.73
C GLN A 49 9.90 6.69 16.95
N GLY A 50 11.00 6.23 17.56
CA GLY A 50 10.98 5.41 18.76
C GLY A 50 10.86 3.91 18.48
N GLY A 51 10.88 3.47 17.23
CA GLY A 51 10.81 2.05 16.85
C GLY A 51 12.05 1.22 17.19
N TRP A 52 12.08 -0.02 16.70
CA TRP A 52 13.20 -0.93 16.97
C TRP A 52 14.50 -0.46 16.32
N ASP A 53 15.57 -0.43 17.12
CA ASP A 53 16.93 -0.05 16.71
C ASP A 53 17.71 -1.14 15.96
N GLY A 54 17.11 -2.31 15.81
CA GLY A 54 17.77 -3.48 15.24
C GLY A 54 18.59 -4.27 16.26
N ASP A 55 18.65 -3.92 17.54
CA ASP A 55 19.37 -4.73 18.52
C ASP A 55 18.66 -6.08 18.74
N CYS A 56 19.39 -7.17 18.50
CA CYS A 56 18.91 -8.53 18.72
C CYS A 56 18.68 -8.89 20.20
N ALA A 57 19.11 -8.06 21.14
CA ALA A 57 18.77 -8.19 22.55
C ALA A 57 17.37 -7.64 22.90
N THR A 58 16.82 -6.74 22.08
CA THR A 58 15.60 -5.96 22.42
C THR A 58 14.40 -6.21 21.50
N TRP A 59 14.58 -6.94 20.39
CA TRP A 59 13.55 -7.16 19.35
C TRP A 59 12.20 -7.67 19.87
N GLN A 60 12.20 -8.42 20.98
CA GLN A 60 10.99 -8.99 21.57
C GLN A 60 10.00 -7.91 22.04
N ASN A 61 10.49 -6.73 22.40
CA ASN A 61 9.64 -5.60 22.81
C ASN A 61 8.83 -5.04 21.63
N TRP A 62 9.25 -5.34 20.41
CA TRP A 62 8.70 -4.83 19.14
C TRP A 62 7.97 -5.91 18.34
N TYR A 63 7.91 -7.14 18.86
CA TYR A 63 7.29 -8.25 18.18
C TYR A 63 5.79 -8.29 18.47
N ALA A 64 4.98 -8.20 17.41
CA ALA A 64 3.52 -8.24 17.48
C ALA A 64 2.91 -7.30 18.55
N PRO A 65 3.27 -6.00 18.58
CA PRO A 65 2.78 -5.08 19.59
C PRO A 65 1.26 -4.82 19.49
N GLY A 66 0.62 -5.17 18.37
CA GLY A 66 -0.74 -4.70 18.04
C GLY A 66 -0.66 -3.36 17.30
N ALA A 67 -1.66 -3.08 16.45
CA ALA A 67 -1.64 -1.87 15.62
C ALA A 67 -1.71 -0.60 16.48
N GLU A 68 -2.43 -0.67 17.60
CA GLU A 68 -2.62 0.43 18.55
C GLU A 68 -1.39 0.76 19.38
N ASN A 69 -0.40 -0.15 19.46
CA ASN A 69 0.81 0.04 20.28
C ASN A 69 2.08 0.25 19.42
N SER A 70 1.94 0.39 18.10
CA SER A 70 3.05 0.69 17.20
C SER A 70 3.13 2.20 16.96
N GLU A 71 4.27 2.79 17.31
CA GLU A 71 4.56 4.22 17.09
C GLU A 71 4.52 4.60 15.60
N LEU A 72 4.69 3.62 14.71
CA LEU A 72 4.67 3.82 13.27
C LEU A 72 3.25 3.80 12.68
N SER A 73 2.22 3.40 13.43
CA SER A 73 0.86 3.29 12.87
C SER A 73 0.27 4.61 12.35
N PRO A 74 0.42 5.77 13.05
CA PRO A 74 -0.15 7.03 12.61
C PRO A 74 0.73 7.86 11.66
N ILE A 75 1.94 7.38 11.34
CA ILE A 75 2.94 8.12 10.55
C ILE A 75 3.44 7.25 9.40
N ILE A 76 3.87 7.86 8.30
CA ILE A 76 4.26 7.14 7.10
C ILE A 76 5.59 7.67 6.58
N ASN A 77 6.53 6.74 6.36
CA ASN A 77 7.73 6.96 5.56
C ASN A 77 7.88 5.82 4.55
N GLY A 78 6.99 5.81 3.57
CA GLY A 78 6.91 4.77 2.55
C GLY A 78 7.80 5.06 1.33
N THR A 79 8.14 4.03 0.57
CA THR A 79 8.94 4.12 -0.65
C THR A 79 8.11 4.21 -1.94
N GLY A 80 6.80 4.45 -1.81
CA GLY A 80 5.82 4.45 -2.88
C GLY A 80 5.68 5.80 -3.61
N PRO A 81 4.75 5.89 -4.58
CA PRO A 81 4.55 7.08 -5.41
C PRO A 81 3.69 8.18 -4.76
N TYR A 82 3.31 8.02 -3.49
CA TYR A 82 2.50 8.99 -2.73
C TYR A 82 3.12 9.23 -1.35
N MET A 83 2.87 10.44 -0.83
CA MET A 83 3.14 10.86 0.54
C MET A 83 1.83 10.99 1.31
N LEU A 84 1.90 10.79 2.63
CA LEU A 84 0.80 11.12 3.53
C LEU A 84 0.69 12.65 3.66
N ASP A 85 -0.48 13.19 3.36
CA ASP A 85 -0.82 14.59 3.69
C ASP A 85 -1.37 14.64 5.12
N HIS A 86 -2.48 13.92 5.37
CA HIS A 86 -3.01 13.71 6.71
C HIS A 86 -3.87 12.44 6.79
N TRP A 87 -4.10 11.99 8.02
CA TRP A 87 -4.99 10.89 8.34
C TRP A 87 -5.82 11.25 9.56
N THR A 88 -7.14 11.18 9.41
CA THR A 88 -8.11 11.28 10.50
C THR A 88 -8.71 9.88 10.70
N PRO A 89 -8.31 9.14 11.76
CA PRO A 89 -8.72 7.75 11.93
C PRO A 89 -10.24 7.56 11.93
N GLY A 90 -10.72 6.67 11.07
CA GLY A 90 -12.14 6.38 10.91
C GLY A 90 -12.92 7.39 10.07
N GLU A 91 -12.27 8.43 9.55
CA GLU A 91 -12.92 9.47 8.75
C GLU A 91 -12.29 9.58 7.36
N GLU A 92 -11.00 9.91 7.26
CA GLU A 92 -10.34 10.10 5.97
C GLU A 92 -8.84 9.86 5.99
N LEU A 93 -8.30 9.44 4.84
CA LEU A 93 -6.88 9.36 4.53
C LEU A 93 -6.62 10.15 3.25
N VAL A 94 -5.77 11.16 3.33
CA VAL A 94 -5.41 12.00 2.18
C VAL A 94 -3.95 11.81 1.83
N LEU A 95 -3.69 11.50 0.57
CA LEU A 95 -2.37 11.26 0.02
C LEU A 95 -2.10 12.23 -1.13
N THR A 96 -0.87 12.71 -1.23
CA THR A 96 -0.40 13.55 -2.35
C THR A 96 0.70 12.86 -3.12
N ALA A 97 0.77 13.07 -4.44
CA ALA A 97 1.80 12.46 -5.28
C ALA A 97 3.21 12.82 -4.79
N TYR A 98 4.08 11.81 -4.72
CA TYR A 98 5.50 12.01 -4.46
C TYR A 98 6.24 12.27 -5.78
N GLU A 99 6.58 13.54 -6.02
CA GLU A 99 7.28 13.94 -7.26
C GLU A 99 8.70 13.37 -7.37
N GLY A 100 9.27 12.85 -6.28
CA GLY A 100 10.58 12.20 -6.25
C GLY A 100 10.56 10.69 -6.38
N TYR A 101 9.46 10.07 -6.85
CA TYR A 101 9.36 8.62 -6.95
C TYR A 101 10.45 8.02 -7.87
N TRP A 102 11.14 7.01 -7.37
CA TRP A 102 12.41 6.53 -7.91
C TRP A 102 12.31 5.74 -9.21
N ARG A 103 11.14 5.17 -9.53
CA ARG A 103 10.99 4.37 -10.75
C ARG A 103 10.99 5.26 -11.97
N THR A 104 11.85 4.90 -12.92
CA THR A 104 11.97 5.58 -14.20
C THR A 104 11.29 4.78 -15.31
N GLU A 105 11.26 5.33 -16.52
CA GLU A 105 10.76 4.63 -17.71
C GLU A 105 11.53 3.33 -18.00
N GLU A 106 12.80 3.25 -17.59
CA GLU A 106 13.63 2.05 -17.70
C GLU A 106 13.30 1.00 -16.63
N THR A 107 12.66 1.39 -15.53
CA THR A 107 12.32 0.52 -14.39
C THR A 107 10.85 0.62 -13.97
N PRO A 108 9.90 0.51 -14.91
CA PRO A 108 8.48 0.64 -14.61
C PRO A 108 8.01 -0.47 -13.69
N LYS A 109 6.84 -0.31 -13.07
CA LYS A 109 6.31 -1.28 -12.10
C LYS A 109 6.15 -2.69 -12.69
N TRP A 110 5.85 -2.78 -13.98
CA TRP A 110 5.88 -3.96 -14.85
C TRP A 110 6.09 -3.49 -16.29
N GLU A 111 6.30 -4.38 -17.27
CA GLU A 111 6.47 -4.01 -18.68
C GLU A 111 5.23 -3.24 -19.19
N GLY A 112 5.44 -2.00 -19.66
CA GLY A 112 4.35 -1.09 -20.05
C GLY A 112 3.53 -0.52 -18.88
N GLY A 113 3.93 -0.78 -17.64
CA GLY A 113 3.31 -0.25 -16.42
C GLY A 113 3.73 1.18 -16.09
N PRO A 114 3.12 1.78 -15.05
CA PRO A 114 3.42 3.14 -14.66
C PRO A 114 4.83 3.28 -14.07
N TYR A 115 5.38 4.48 -14.25
CA TYR A 115 6.65 4.95 -13.69
C TYR A 115 6.55 6.45 -13.35
N GLY A 116 7.54 6.97 -12.64
CA GLY A 116 7.59 8.37 -12.24
C GLY A 116 6.49 8.79 -11.26
N PRO A 117 6.32 10.10 -11.04
CA PRO A 117 5.30 10.64 -10.15
C PRO A 117 3.91 10.13 -10.51
N ALA A 118 3.07 9.91 -9.50
CA ALA A 118 1.68 9.52 -9.73
C ALA A 118 0.95 10.55 -10.61
N ALA A 119 0.15 10.03 -11.55
CA ALA A 119 -0.68 10.86 -12.43
C ALA A 119 -1.82 11.54 -11.65
N LEU A 120 -2.42 10.83 -10.69
CA LEU A 120 -3.34 11.42 -9.72
C LEU A 120 -2.51 12.17 -8.68
N LYS A 121 -2.75 13.48 -8.55
CA LYS A 121 -1.98 14.34 -7.65
C LYS A 121 -2.44 14.28 -6.21
N THR A 122 -3.71 13.99 -6.00
CA THR A 122 -4.31 13.81 -4.69
C THR A 122 -5.23 12.60 -4.73
N VAL A 123 -5.15 11.76 -3.70
CA VAL A 123 -6.09 10.66 -3.47
C VAL A 123 -6.73 10.90 -2.11
N ILE A 124 -8.05 10.97 -2.09
CA ILE A 124 -8.86 11.11 -0.87
C ILE A 124 -9.60 9.79 -0.68
N TYR A 125 -9.32 9.11 0.41
CA TYR A 125 -10.08 7.95 0.85
C TYR A 125 -10.94 8.35 2.04
N SER A 126 -12.24 8.44 1.84
CA SER A 126 -13.20 8.77 2.90
C SER A 126 -13.95 7.52 3.37
N VAL A 127 -14.09 7.39 4.69
CA VAL A 127 -14.86 6.32 5.33
C VAL A 127 -16.32 6.78 5.43
N VAL A 128 -17.16 6.22 4.57
CA VAL A 128 -18.60 6.51 4.54
C VAL A 128 -19.36 5.20 4.63
N ASP A 129 -19.87 4.90 5.82
CA ASP A 129 -20.56 3.62 6.09
C ASP A 129 -21.97 3.56 5.46
N GLU A 130 -22.63 4.71 5.33
CA GLU A 130 -24.02 4.79 4.92
C GLU A 130 -24.15 4.81 3.38
N TRP A 131 -24.90 3.85 2.84
CA TRP A 131 -25.06 3.66 1.40
C TRP A 131 -25.66 4.88 0.69
N GLY A 132 -26.72 5.50 1.23
CA GLY A 132 -27.38 6.64 0.60
C GLY A 132 -26.46 7.84 0.40
N THR A 133 -25.54 8.05 1.33
CA THR A 133 -24.51 9.09 1.27
C THR A 133 -23.51 8.77 0.17
N ARG A 134 -22.96 7.54 0.14
CA ARG A 134 -22.07 7.09 -0.96
C ARG A 134 -22.75 7.21 -2.32
N PHE A 135 -24.01 6.78 -2.42
CA PHE A 135 -24.79 6.85 -3.65
C PHE A 135 -24.99 8.30 -4.12
N SER A 136 -25.32 9.20 -3.21
CA SER A 136 -25.48 10.63 -3.52
C SER A 136 -24.17 11.26 -3.96
N MET A 137 -23.05 10.93 -3.31
CA MET A 137 -21.71 11.40 -3.70
C MET A 137 -21.35 10.94 -5.12
N MET A 138 -21.59 9.66 -5.44
CA MET A 138 -21.38 9.13 -6.80
C MET A 138 -22.24 9.86 -7.84
N GLN A 139 -23.52 10.12 -7.54
CA GLN A 139 -24.42 10.86 -8.45
C GLN A 139 -24.02 12.32 -8.65
N ALA A 140 -23.46 12.96 -7.63
CA ALA A 140 -22.97 14.33 -7.68
C ALA A 140 -21.60 14.45 -8.38
N GLY A 141 -20.87 13.34 -8.53
CA GLY A 141 -19.49 13.33 -9.00
C GLY A 141 -18.48 13.70 -7.92
N ASP A 142 -18.86 13.62 -6.65
CA ASP A 142 -17.99 13.86 -5.49
C ASP A 142 -17.12 12.63 -5.15
N ALA A 143 -17.42 11.48 -5.74
CA ALA A 143 -16.63 10.25 -5.62
C ALA A 143 -16.50 9.55 -6.98
N GLU A 144 -15.28 9.16 -7.33
CA GLU A 144 -14.99 8.39 -8.55
C GLU A 144 -15.03 6.87 -8.33
N TYR A 145 -14.92 6.43 -7.06
CA TYR A 145 -14.95 5.03 -6.67
C TYR A 145 -15.72 4.86 -5.37
N SER A 146 -16.66 3.90 -5.35
CA SER A 146 -17.40 3.51 -4.15
C SER A 146 -17.66 2.01 -4.14
N THR A 147 -17.62 1.41 -2.96
CA THR A 147 -18.15 0.06 -2.76
C THR A 147 -19.68 0.09 -2.80
N VAL A 148 -20.27 -0.86 -3.51
CA VAL A 148 -21.72 -1.11 -3.57
C VAL A 148 -21.98 -2.43 -2.87
N ASN A 149 -22.88 -2.48 -1.88
CA ASN A 149 -23.22 -3.76 -1.27
C ASN A 149 -24.16 -4.53 -2.22
N PRO A 150 -24.15 -5.88 -2.20
CA PRO A 150 -24.94 -6.68 -3.13
C PRO A 150 -26.43 -6.33 -3.18
N GLU A 151 -27.04 -5.97 -2.05
CA GLU A 151 -28.47 -5.62 -1.98
C GLU A 151 -28.80 -4.28 -2.68
N GLN A 152 -27.79 -3.45 -2.96
CA GLN A 152 -27.95 -2.13 -3.55
C GLN A 152 -27.51 -2.06 -5.02
N GLU A 153 -26.99 -3.17 -5.58
CA GLU A 153 -26.62 -3.27 -7.01
C GLU A 153 -27.77 -2.81 -7.92
N VAL A 154 -29.01 -3.23 -7.63
CA VAL A 154 -30.22 -2.83 -8.39
C VAL A 154 -30.47 -1.32 -8.44
N GLN A 155 -29.89 -0.53 -7.52
CA GLN A 155 -29.98 0.94 -7.54
C GLN A 155 -28.90 1.57 -8.41
N ILE A 156 -27.76 0.91 -8.57
CA ILE A 156 -26.61 1.36 -9.36
C ILE A 156 -26.71 0.91 -10.80
N ASP A 157 -27.20 -0.31 -11.07
CA ASP A 157 -27.30 -0.89 -12.40
C ASP A 157 -27.87 0.07 -13.47
N PRO A 158 -28.94 0.85 -13.19
CA PRO A 158 -29.48 1.80 -14.17
C PRO A 158 -28.54 2.98 -14.51
N LEU A 159 -27.51 3.23 -13.69
CA LEU A 159 -26.51 4.27 -13.86
C LEU A 159 -25.21 3.75 -14.49
N VAL A 160 -25.04 2.43 -14.59
CA VAL A 160 -23.85 1.82 -15.19
C VAL A 160 -23.92 2.02 -16.70
N GLY A 161 -22.94 2.74 -17.26
CA GLY A 161 -22.85 2.99 -18.69
C GLY A 161 -22.12 1.88 -19.46
N GLU A 162 -21.17 1.21 -18.80
CA GLU A 162 -20.35 0.14 -19.39
C GLU A 162 -20.05 -0.94 -18.35
N ILE A 163 -19.99 -2.19 -18.79
CA ILE A 163 -19.53 -3.35 -18.02
C ILE A 163 -18.22 -3.82 -18.63
N CYS A 164 -17.19 -3.94 -17.80
CA CYS A 164 -15.86 -4.43 -18.19
C CYS A 164 -15.60 -5.84 -17.66
N ASP A 165 -15.13 -6.73 -18.53
CA ASP A 165 -14.63 -8.04 -18.13
C ASP A 165 -13.24 -7.91 -17.49
N ALA A 166 -13.10 -8.38 -16.25
CA ALA A 166 -11.87 -8.23 -15.49
C ALA A 166 -10.71 -9.12 -15.97
N GLN A 167 -10.98 -10.15 -16.79
CA GLN A 167 -9.96 -11.05 -17.34
C GLN A 167 -9.45 -10.56 -18.70
N THR A 168 -10.35 -10.08 -19.56
CA THR A 168 -10.00 -9.63 -20.91
C THR A 168 -9.71 -8.13 -20.97
N GLY A 169 -10.24 -7.35 -20.03
CA GLY A 169 -10.19 -5.89 -20.03
C GLY A 169 -11.13 -5.24 -21.04
N GLU A 170 -11.99 -6.01 -21.71
CA GLU A 170 -12.94 -5.49 -22.68
C GLU A 170 -14.16 -4.90 -21.96
N CYS A 171 -14.50 -3.65 -22.31
CA CYS A 171 -15.70 -2.96 -21.81
C CYS A 171 -16.77 -2.90 -22.91
N GLN A 172 -18.01 -3.18 -22.53
CA GLN A 172 -19.17 -3.08 -23.41
C GLN A 172 -20.22 -2.18 -22.78
N PRO A 173 -20.99 -1.42 -23.56
CA PRO A 173 -22.15 -0.70 -23.04
C PRO A 173 -23.07 -1.64 -22.26
N ASN A 174 -23.54 -1.20 -21.09
CA ASN A 174 -24.50 -1.93 -20.27
C ASN A 174 -25.92 -1.88 -20.88
#